data_AF-A0A210QFU0-F1
#
_entry.id   AF-A0A210QFU0-F1
#
_cell.length_a   1.000
_cell.length_b   1.000
_cell.length_c   1.000
_cell.angle_alpha   90.00
_cell.angle_beta   90.00
_cell.angle_gamma   90.00
#
_symmetry.space_group_name_H-M   'P 1'
#
loop_
_entity.id
_entity.type
_entity.pdbx_description
1 polymer ?
#
loop_
_entity_poly.entity_id
_entity_poly.type
_entity_poly.pdbx_seq_one_letter_code
_entity_poly.pdbx_strand_id
1 'polypeptide(L)'
;MWKEIAVILGVCLVLVSARTSCTGDTECGKGECCYYHEGPMIMSRKRQLAQMSLPQDLMMMHQGGYCERYKLVNETCSVFGKINGHCECSPGLSCQFVSSGPSILSPDAIVASKRGMVYQGPGSYLCVQH
;
A
#
# COMPACT_ATOMS: atom_id res chain seq x y z
N MET A 1 -15.54 -31.48 -33.58
CA MET A 1 -15.16 -30.04 -33.70
C MET A 1 -15.88 -29.12 -32.70
N TRP A 2 -17.06 -29.47 -32.20
CA TRP A 2 -17.90 -28.64 -31.32
C TRP A 2 -17.58 -28.84 -29.84
N LYS A 3 -17.03 -30.02 -29.48
CA LYS A 3 -16.51 -30.33 -28.14
C LYS A 3 -15.29 -29.47 -27.75
N GLU A 4 -14.38 -29.21 -28.68
CA GLU A 4 -13.17 -28.40 -28.43
C GLU A 4 -13.50 -26.92 -28.14
N ILE A 5 -14.51 -26.37 -28.82
CA ILE A 5 -14.93 -24.97 -28.64
C ILE A 5 -15.57 -24.76 -27.26
N ALA A 6 -16.33 -25.75 -26.76
CA ALA A 6 -16.96 -25.69 -25.44
C ALA A 6 -15.94 -25.70 -24.29
N VAL A 7 -14.83 -26.42 -24.45
CA VAL A 7 -13.75 -26.48 -23.45
C VAL A 7 -13.02 -25.14 -23.36
N ILE A 8 -12.75 -24.49 -24.50
CA ILE A 8 -12.05 -23.19 -24.52
C ILE A 8 -12.93 -22.08 -23.91
N LEU A 9 -14.25 -22.07 -24.21
CA LEU A 9 -15.20 -21.12 -23.62
C LEU A 9 -15.40 -21.34 -22.11
N GLY A 10 -15.38 -22.59 -21.65
CA GLY A 10 -15.49 -22.93 -20.23
C GLY A 10 -14.26 -22.52 -19.41
N VAL A 11 -13.06 -22.65 -19.97
CA VAL A 11 -11.80 -22.26 -19.29
C VAL A 11 -11.63 -20.73 -19.22
N CYS A 12 -12.06 -19.99 -20.25
CA CYS A 12 -12.01 -18.53 -20.22
C CYS A 12 -12.97 -17.90 -19.18
N LEU A 13 -14.12 -18.53 -18.91
CA LEU A 13 -15.12 -17.96 -17.99
C LEU A 13 -14.72 -18.01 -16.51
N VAL A 14 -13.79 -18.88 -16.13
CA VAL A 14 -13.35 -19.03 -14.72
C VAL A 14 -12.29 -18.00 -14.32
N LEU A 15 -11.65 -17.33 -15.29
CA LEU A 15 -10.55 -16.39 -15.03
C LEU A 15 -11.00 -14.93 -14.80
N VAL A 16 -12.29 -14.61 -15.00
CA VAL A 16 -12.82 -13.25 -14.84
C VAL A 16 -13.58 -13.14 -13.51
N SER A 17 -12.84 -13.24 -12.41
CA SER A 17 -13.34 -12.86 -11.09
C SER A 17 -12.26 -12.10 -10.34
N ALA A 18 -11.70 -11.06 -10.97
CA ALA A 18 -11.02 -10.01 -10.24
C ALA A 18 -12.10 -9.22 -9.48
N ARG A 19 -12.46 -9.69 -8.28
CA ARG A 19 -13.22 -8.87 -7.34
C ARG A 19 -12.35 -7.65 -7.06
N THR A 20 -12.77 -6.49 -7.57
CA THR A 20 -12.04 -5.24 -7.36
C THR A 20 -12.09 -4.81 -5.90
N SER A 21 -13.11 -5.26 -5.16
CA SER A 21 -13.23 -5.10 -3.72
C SER A 21 -12.77 -6.35 -2.99
N CYS A 22 -11.97 -6.18 -1.95
CA CYS A 22 -11.46 -7.25 -1.10
C CYS A 22 -11.73 -6.93 0.38
N THR A 23 -11.83 -7.98 1.17
CA THR A 23 -11.90 -7.93 2.65
C THR A 23 -10.71 -8.64 3.29
N GLY A 24 -9.82 -9.18 2.46
CA GLY A 24 -8.57 -9.82 2.84
C GLY A 24 -7.73 -10.14 1.61
N ASP A 25 -6.42 -10.34 1.83
CA ASP A 25 -5.44 -10.56 0.76
C ASP A 25 -5.71 -11.85 -0.06
N THR A 26 -6.43 -12.82 0.51
CA THR A 26 -6.75 -14.10 -0.16
C THR A 26 -7.77 -13.94 -1.29
N GLU A 27 -8.45 -12.81 -1.35
CA GLU A 27 -9.43 -12.49 -2.41
C GLU A 27 -8.78 -11.81 -3.62
N CYS A 28 -7.52 -11.36 -3.48
CA CYS A 28 -6.75 -10.72 -4.53
C CYS A 28 -5.86 -11.73 -5.29
N GLY A 29 -5.44 -11.35 -6.50
CA GLY A 29 -4.59 -12.19 -7.32
C GLY A 29 -3.21 -12.47 -6.71
N LYS A 30 -2.47 -13.40 -7.29
CA LYS A 30 -1.06 -13.61 -6.91
C LYS A 30 -0.26 -12.33 -7.17
N GLY A 31 0.38 -11.79 -6.14
CA GLY A 31 1.15 -10.54 -6.24
C GLY A 31 0.32 -9.28 -5.99
N GLU A 32 -0.91 -9.41 -5.48
CA GLU A 32 -1.77 -8.32 -5.06
C GLU A 32 -2.08 -8.42 -3.56
N CYS A 33 -2.38 -7.29 -2.95
CA CYS A 33 -2.80 -7.18 -1.55
C CYS A 33 -4.07 -6.36 -1.45
N CYS A 34 -4.75 -6.45 -0.31
CA CYS A 34 -5.96 -5.69 -0.08
C CYS A 34 -5.65 -4.30 0.48
N TYR A 35 -5.80 -3.28 -0.37
CA TYR A 35 -5.66 -1.87 0.00
C TYR A 35 -6.90 -1.36 0.71
N TYR A 36 -6.81 -1.08 2.01
CA TYR A 36 -7.89 -0.44 2.74
C TYR A 36 -7.73 1.09 2.68
N HIS A 37 -8.71 1.75 2.08
CA HIS A 37 -8.75 3.20 2.01
C HIS A 37 -9.20 3.81 3.35
N GLU A 38 -8.49 3.51 4.45
CA GLU A 38 -8.74 4.12 5.76
C GLU A 38 -8.08 5.50 5.80
N GLY A 39 -8.68 6.46 5.11
CA GLY A 39 -8.33 7.87 5.29
C GLY A 39 -8.72 8.31 6.71
N PRO A 40 -7.89 9.08 7.43
CA PRO A 40 -8.34 9.69 8.68
C PRO A 40 -9.54 10.58 8.36
N MET A 41 -10.71 10.22 8.87
CA MET A 41 -11.90 11.06 8.76
C MET A 41 -11.66 12.34 9.58
N ILE A 42 -11.18 13.39 8.93
CA ILE A 42 -11.02 14.71 9.56
C ILE A 42 -12.41 15.31 9.77
N MET A 43 -12.99 15.02 10.93
CA MET A 43 -14.28 15.56 11.38
C MET A 43 -14.03 16.73 12.34
N SER A 44 -14.88 17.77 12.28
CA SER A 44 -14.90 18.81 13.31
C SER A 44 -15.14 18.19 14.70
N ARG A 45 -14.44 18.65 15.73
CA ARG A 45 -14.60 18.18 17.13
C ARG A 45 -16.06 18.21 17.60
N LYS A 46 -16.87 19.17 17.10
CA LYS A 46 -18.31 19.26 17.39
C LYS A 46 -19.12 18.11 16.79
N ARG A 47 -18.73 17.60 15.61
CA ARG A 47 -19.37 16.46 14.96
C ARG A 47 -18.97 15.12 15.56
N GLN A 48 -17.73 14.98 16.06
CA GLN A 48 -17.29 13.79 16.80
C GLN A 48 -18.15 13.54 18.05
N LEU A 49 -18.41 14.60 18.83
CA LEU A 49 -19.26 14.50 20.02
C LEU A 49 -20.73 14.24 19.68
N ALA A 50 -21.21 14.75 18.54
CA ALA A 50 -22.57 14.48 18.06
C ALA A 50 -22.76 13.07 17.46
N GLN A 51 -21.67 12.38 17.09
CA GLN A 51 -21.69 11.01 16.56
C GLN A 51 -21.46 9.95 17.65
N MET A 52 -20.91 10.32 18.82
CA MET A 52 -20.80 9.43 19.99
C MET A 52 -22.16 8.97 20.55
N SER A 53 -23.26 9.60 20.17
CA SER A 53 -24.63 9.18 20.53
C SER A 53 -25.27 8.20 19.54
N LEU A 54 -24.60 7.88 18.42
CA LEU A 54 -25.02 6.83 17.49
C LEU A 54 -24.35 5.50 17.86
N PRO A 55 -25.04 4.35 17.71
CA PRO A 55 -24.48 3.03 18.01
C PRO A 55 -23.14 2.84 17.28
N GLN A 56 -22.09 2.49 18.04
CA GLN A 56 -20.74 2.25 17.54
C GLN A 56 -20.67 1.22 16.40
N ASP A 57 -21.69 0.37 16.26
CA ASP A 57 -21.81 -0.65 15.21
C ASP A 57 -21.93 -0.07 13.78
N LEU A 58 -22.26 1.21 13.61
CA LEU A 58 -22.40 1.84 12.28
C LEU A 58 -21.19 2.64 11.82
N MET A 59 -20.20 2.89 12.68
CA MET A 59 -19.01 3.69 12.33
C MET A 59 -17.85 2.86 11.78
N MET A 60 -17.88 1.53 11.94
CA MET A 60 -17.02 0.60 11.20
C MET A 60 -17.76 0.06 9.97
N MET A 61 -18.22 0.96 9.09
CA MET A 61 -18.36 0.57 7.70
C MET A 61 -16.93 0.43 7.15
N HIS A 62 -16.31 -0.74 7.34
CA HIS A 62 -15.19 -1.16 6.51
C HIS A 62 -15.71 -1.15 5.07
N GLN A 63 -15.56 0.00 4.40
CA GLN A 63 -15.65 0.04 2.96
C GLN A 63 -14.56 -0.90 2.50
N GLY A 64 -14.95 -2.05 1.92
CA GLY A 64 -14.01 -3.08 1.51
C GLY A 64 -12.82 -2.47 0.79
N GLY A 65 -11.64 -3.04 1.04
CA GLY A 65 -10.44 -2.61 0.36
C GLY A 65 -10.50 -2.89 -1.13
N TYR A 66 -9.47 -2.48 -1.85
CA TYR A 66 -9.31 -2.79 -3.28
C TYR A 66 -8.04 -3.59 -3.50
N CYS A 67 -8.06 -4.50 -4.47
CA CYS A 67 -6.84 -5.23 -4.81
C CYS A 67 -5.83 -4.28 -5.49
N GLU A 68 -4.72 -4.02 -4.80
CA GLU A 68 -3.60 -3.22 -5.31
C GLU A 68 -2.38 -4.14 -5.45
N ARG A 69 -1.54 -3.89 -6.45
CA ARG A 69 -0.36 -4.72 -6.71
C ARG A 69 0.74 -4.43 -5.71
N TYR A 70 1.43 -5.47 -5.25
CA TYR A 70 2.67 -5.28 -4.52
C TYR A 70 3.74 -4.64 -5.43
N LYS A 71 4.59 -3.86 -4.80
CA LYS A 71 5.78 -3.29 -5.42
C LYS A 71 6.86 -4.35 -5.57
N LEU A 72 7.50 -4.33 -6.73
CA LEU A 72 8.59 -5.24 -7.09
C LEU A 72 9.94 -4.68 -6.65
N VAL A 73 11.00 -5.47 -6.86
CA VAL A 73 12.37 -5.05 -6.54
C VAL A 73 12.72 -3.77 -7.29
N ASN A 74 13.44 -2.88 -6.60
CA ASN A 74 13.90 -1.58 -7.11
C ASN A 74 12.76 -0.58 -7.44
N GLU A 75 11.52 -0.87 -7.06
CA GLU A 75 10.42 0.10 -7.15
C GLU A 75 10.36 1.01 -5.92
N THR A 76 9.89 2.24 -6.13
CA THR A 76 9.81 3.26 -5.08
C THR A 76 8.75 2.92 -4.05
N CYS A 77 9.19 2.80 -2.79
CA CYS A 77 8.33 2.45 -1.67
C CYS A 77 8.21 3.60 -0.66
N SER A 78 7.17 3.52 0.17
CA SER A 78 6.97 4.43 1.30
C SER A 78 6.96 3.63 2.59
N VAL A 79 7.78 4.04 3.55
CA VAL A 79 7.84 3.42 4.89
C VAL A 79 6.48 3.49 5.60
N PHE A 80 5.68 4.51 5.30
CA PHE A 80 4.36 4.71 5.89
C PHE A 80 3.22 4.14 5.05
N GLY A 81 3.48 3.68 3.83
CA GLY A 81 2.43 3.22 2.93
C GLY A 81 1.64 2.05 3.49
N LYS A 82 2.33 1.06 4.06
CA LYS A 82 1.69 -0.11 4.70
C LYS A 82 0.78 0.27 5.87
N ILE A 83 1.13 1.31 6.63
CA ILE A 83 0.32 1.80 7.76
C ILE A 83 -0.92 2.54 7.25
N ASN A 84 -0.81 3.18 6.09
CA ASN A 84 -1.92 3.83 5.39
C ASN A 84 -2.76 2.83 4.56
N GLY A 85 -2.57 1.53 4.77
CA GLY A 85 -3.31 0.47 4.09
C GLY A 85 -2.75 0.06 2.72
N HIS A 86 -1.75 0.76 2.15
CA HIS A 86 -1.22 0.51 0.80
C HIS A 86 -0.41 -0.77 0.67
N CYS A 87 -0.48 -1.37 -0.53
CA CYS A 87 0.40 -2.44 -0.94
C CYS A 87 1.79 -1.86 -1.27
N GLU A 88 2.72 -2.00 -0.32
CA GLU A 88 4.13 -1.63 -0.52
C GLU A 88 4.89 -2.82 -1.11
N CYS A 89 6.07 -3.16 -0.59
CA CYS A 89 6.92 -4.19 -1.15
C CYS A 89 6.32 -5.61 -1.07
N SER A 90 6.58 -6.40 -2.11
CA SER A 90 6.20 -7.82 -2.18
C SER A 90 6.74 -8.62 -0.98
N PRO A 91 6.09 -9.74 -0.61
CA PRO A 91 6.59 -10.61 0.45
C PRO A 91 8.04 -11.02 0.22
N GLY A 92 8.90 -10.81 1.23
CA GLY A 92 10.35 -11.08 1.13
C GLY A 92 11.19 -9.89 0.68
N LEU A 93 10.57 -8.77 0.31
CA LEU A 93 11.23 -7.49 0.08
C LEU A 93 10.98 -6.55 1.25
N SER A 94 11.92 -5.63 1.49
CA SER A 94 11.83 -4.59 2.51
C SER A 94 12.06 -3.22 1.90
N CYS A 95 11.37 -2.20 2.41
CA CYS A 95 11.52 -0.83 1.94
C CYS A 95 12.74 -0.18 2.62
N GLN A 96 13.81 0.06 1.86
CA GLN A 96 15.06 0.61 2.39
C GLN A 96 15.52 1.83 1.60
N PHE A 97 16.21 2.74 2.27
CA PHE A 97 16.82 3.90 1.61
C PHE A 97 18.06 3.47 0.82
N VAL A 98 18.05 3.74 -0.49
CA VAL A 98 19.17 3.49 -1.39
C VAL A 98 19.72 4.84 -1.84
N SER A 99 21.01 5.08 -1.54
CA SER A 99 21.69 6.31 -1.94
C SER A 99 21.96 6.31 -3.46
N SER A 100 21.69 7.45 -4.11
CA SER A 100 21.77 7.58 -5.58
C SER A 100 23.15 8.00 -6.11
N GLY A 101 24.20 7.98 -5.28
CA GLY A 101 25.56 8.30 -5.70
C GLY A 101 26.44 8.71 -4.53
N PRO A 102 27.70 9.10 -4.77
CA PRO A 102 28.57 9.57 -3.70
C PRO A 102 27.95 10.80 -3.06
N SER A 103 27.57 10.68 -1.80
CA SER A 103 27.24 11.81 -0.94
C SER A 103 28.43 12.75 -0.94
N ILE A 104 28.39 13.79 -1.77
CA ILE A 104 29.26 14.94 -1.58
C ILE A 104 28.73 15.56 -0.28
N LEU A 105 29.27 15.12 0.84
CA LEU A 105 29.16 15.77 2.12
C LEU A 105 29.73 17.18 1.89
N SER A 106 28.89 18.10 1.45
CA SER A 106 29.25 19.51 1.54
C SER A 106 29.38 19.79 3.05
N PRO A 107 30.53 20.27 3.53
CA PRO A 107 30.73 20.54 4.96
C PRO A 107 29.68 21.52 5.53
N ASP A 108 28.97 22.25 4.67
CA ASP A 108 27.87 23.14 5.05
C ASP A 108 26.54 22.43 5.37
N ALA A 109 26.35 21.16 5.00
CA ALA A 109 25.11 20.42 5.31
C ALA A 109 25.07 19.86 6.74
N ILE A 110 26.17 19.98 7.50
CA ILE A 110 26.22 19.70 8.94
C ILE A 110 25.55 20.83 9.74
N VAL A 111 25.24 21.97 9.09
CA VAL A 111 24.59 23.11 9.73
C VAL A 111 23.06 22.92 9.75
N ALA A 112 22.59 22.59 10.95
CA ALA A 112 21.23 22.86 11.44
C ALA A 112 20.10 21.89 11.08
N SER A 113 20.24 20.60 11.42
CA SER A 113 19.06 19.86 11.89
C SER A 113 18.81 20.21 13.36
N LYS A 114 18.14 21.33 13.61
CA LYS A 114 17.65 21.76 14.94
C LYS A 114 16.69 20.74 15.60
N ARG A 115 16.42 19.62 14.93
CA ARG A 115 15.48 18.56 15.31
C ARG A 115 16.06 17.15 15.11
N GLY A 116 17.35 16.92 15.32
CA GLY A 116 17.93 15.56 15.43
C GLY A 116 17.66 14.59 14.28
N MET A 117 17.17 15.06 13.13
CA MET A 117 16.92 14.21 11.96
C MET A 117 18.23 14.07 11.21
N VAL A 118 18.75 12.85 11.14
CA VAL A 118 19.91 12.49 10.34
C VAL A 118 19.55 12.63 8.86
N TYR A 119 20.20 13.55 8.17
CA TYR A 119 20.08 13.71 6.73
C TYR A 119 20.89 12.60 6.04
N GLN A 120 20.23 11.69 5.33
CA GLN A 120 20.88 10.53 4.68
C GLN A 120 21.50 10.84 3.30
N GLY A 121 21.51 12.10 2.87
CA GLY A 121 22.01 12.48 1.54
C GLY A 121 20.99 12.22 0.43
N PRO A 122 21.40 12.35 -0.86
CA PRO A 122 20.55 12.04 -2.00
C PRO A 122 20.31 10.53 -2.13
N GLY A 123 19.05 10.15 -2.30
CA GLY A 123 18.62 8.77 -2.46
C GLY A 123 17.11 8.64 -2.43
N SER A 124 16.62 7.41 -2.52
CA SER A 124 15.19 7.09 -2.52
C SER A 124 14.92 5.80 -1.76
N TYR A 125 13.70 5.66 -1.24
CA TYR A 125 13.26 4.40 -0.65
C TYR A 125 12.84 3.43 -1.75
N LEU A 126 13.50 2.28 -1.82
CA LEU A 126 13.28 1.25 -2.82
C LEU A 126 12.99 -0.09 -2.13
N CYS A 127 12.21 -0.94 -2.79
CA CYS A 127 12.04 -2.32 -2.36
C CYS A 127 13.30 -3.13 -2.66
N VAL A 128 13.98 -3.60 -1.63
CA VAL A 128 15.20 -4.42 -1.72
C VAL A 128 14.96 -5.79 -1.10
N GLN A 129 15.66 -6.79 -1.62
CA GLN A 129 15.61 -8.14 -1.07
C GLN A 129 16.34 -8.16 0.28
N HIS A 130 15.78 -8.90 1.24
CA HIS A 130 16.42 -9.13 2.53
C HIS A 130 17.77 -9.83 2.40
#